data_AF-A0ABD5W2J8-F1
#
_entry.id   AF-A0ABD5W2J8-F1
#
_cell.length_a   1.000
_cell.length_b   1.000
_cell.length_c   1.000
_cell.angle_alpha   90.00
_cell.angle_beta   90.00
_cell.angle_gamma   90.00
#
_symmetry.space_group_name_H-M   'P 1'
#
loop_
_entity.id
_entity.type
_entity.pdbx_description
1 polymer ?
#
loop_
_entity_poly.entity_id
_entity_poly.type
_entity_poly.pdbx_seq_one_letter_code
_entity_poly.pdbx_strand_id
1 'polypeptide(L)'
;MLRGSGISTLEELDAVKSDVGRSTVVAEHQPLAILLRNCYERHPEFRLLLDALRKEGPRIHFPDLIRRLVHEYPNVFLNTFCTRSGRTRARELIEAGQVSRIYEEEAVWKDIIRTNVLFNFVQQLKHIGVLAAETRSHSGKISEYDSDAKPWVLRDDR
;
A
#
# COMPACT_ATOMS: atom_id res chain seq x y z
N MET A 1 -14.43 -1.30 -17.15
CA MET A 1 -14.93 -2.65 -17.46
C MET A 1 -13.76 -3.59 -17.67
N LEU A 2 -13.70 -4.70 -16.93
CA LEU A 2 -12.67 -5.74 -17.08
C LEU A 2 -13.18 -6.78 -18.10
N ARG A 3 -13.31 -6.35 -19.37
CA ARG A 3 -13.81 -7.18 -20.48
C ARG A 3 -12.87 -8.37 -20.71
N GLY A 4 -13.19 -9.51 -20.10
CA GLY A 4 -12.37 -10.73 -20.10
C GLY A 4 -12.49 -11.57 -18.83
N SER A 5 -13.08 -11.03 -17.74
CA SER A 5 -13.26 -11.72 -16.46
C SER A 5 -14.72 -11.82 -16.00
N GLY A 6 -15.68 -11.42 -16.84
CA GLY A 6 -17.10 -11.39 -16.48
C GLY A 6 -17.50 -10.25 -15.53
N ILE A 7 -16.56 -9.36 -15.16
CA ILE A 7 -16.81 -8.23 -14.25
C ILE A 7 -17.01 -6.93 -15.04
N SER A 8 -18.25 -6.46 -15.02
CA SER A 8 -18.76 -5.23 -15.62
C SER A 8 -18.79 -4.07 -14.63
N THR A 9 -19.04 -4.34 -13.33
CA THR A 9 -19.31 -3.32 -12.30
C THR A 9 -18.34 -3.41 -11.10
N LEU A 10 -18.36 -2.38 -10.25
CA LEU A 10 -17.58 -2.36 -9.00
C LEU A 10 -18.21 -3.28 -7.95
N GLU A 11 -19.54 -3.38 -7.94
CA GLU A 11 -20.29 -4.25 -7.04
C GLU A 11 -19.96 -5.73 -7.29
N GLU A 12 -19.83 -6.14 -8.56
CA GLU A 12 -19.39 -7.49 -8.94
C GLU A 12 -17.95 -7.78 -8.47
N LEU A 13 -17.06 -6.79 -8.56
CA LEU A 13 -15.69 -6.92 -8.06
C LEU A 13 -15.64 -7.06 -6.53
N ASP A 14 -16.48 -6.29 -5.82
CA ASP A 14 -16.56 -6.35 -4.36
C ASP A 14 -17.22 -7.65 -3.88
N ALA A 15 -18.19 -8.19 -4.64
CA ALA A 15 -18.73 -9.52 -4.40
C ALA A 15 -17.64 -10.59 -4.52
N VAL A 16 -16.84 -10.58 -5.59
CA VAL A 16 -15.72 -11.53 -5.76
C VAL A 16 -14.68 -11.41 -4.63
N LYS A 17 -14.33 -10.18 -4.21
CA LYS A 17 -13.42 -9.99 -3.07
C LYS A 17 -14.00 -10.49 -1.75
N SER A 18 -15.32 -10.43 -1.58
CA SER A 18 -16.01 -10.92 -0.39
C SER A 18 -16.09 -12.45 -0.38
N ASP A 19 -16.34 -13.06 -1.55
CA ASP A 19 -16.44 -14.52 -1.71
C ASP A 19 -15.12 -15.25 -1.44
N VAL A 20 -13.97 -14.65 -1.80
CA VAL A 20 -12.67 -15.28 -1.53
C VAL A 20 -12.33 -15.36 -0.03
N GLY A 21 -13.11 -14.73 0.85
CA GLY A 21 -13.03 -14.89 2.31
C GLY A 21 -11.64 -14.65 2.89
N ARG A 22 -10.99 -15.72 3.39
CA ARG A 22 -9.61 -15.66 3.94
C ARG A 22 -8.51 -15.87 2.89
N SER A 23 -8.88 -16.16 1.64
CA SER A 23 -7.98 -16.30 0.50
C SER A 23 -7.77 -14.95 -0.20
N THR A 24 -7.15 -14.95 -1.38
CA THR A 24 -6.89 -13.74 -2.18
C THR A 24 -7.43 -13.90 -3.59
N VAL A 25 -7.76 -12.79 -4.26
CA VAL A 25 -8.26 -12.84 -5.65
C VAL A 25 -7.20 -13.45 -6.56
N VAL A 26 -5.92 -13.20 -6.33
CA VAL A 26 -4.84 -13.84 -7.09
C VAL A 26 -4.75 -15.35 -6.89
N ALA A 27 -5.16 -15.87 -5.73
CA ALA A 27 -5.17 -17.32 -5.47
C ALA A 27 -6.38 -18.01 -6.11
N GLU A 28 -7.57 -17.44 -5.98
CA GLU A 28 -8.82 -18.07 -6.45
C GLU A 28 -9.20 -17.69 -7.89
N HIS A 29 -8.80 -16.51 -8.34
CA HIS A 29 -9.17 -15.91 -9.63
C HIS A 29 -7.98 -15.20 -10.29
N GLN A 30 -6.89 -15.96 -10.52
CA GLN A 30 -5.64 -15.41 -11.05
C GLN A 30 -5.79 -14.53 -12.31
N PRO A 31 -6.59 -14.87 -13.34
CA PRO A 31 -6.77 -14.00 -14.51
C PRO A 31 -7.34 -12.62 -14.16
N LEU A 32 -8.28 -12.58 -13.21
CA LEU A 32 -8.86 -11.33 -12.74
C LEU A 32 -7.83 -10.50 -11.97
N ALA A 33 -7.03 -11.12 -11.10
CA ALA A 33 -5.96 -10.43 -10.38
C ALA A 33 -4.93 -9.81 -11.34
N ILE A 34 -4.56 -10.53 -12.41
CA ILE A 34 -3.66 -10.02 -13.46
C ILE A 34 -4.29 -8.81 -14.17
N LEU A 35 -5.57 -8.88 -14.54
CA LEU A 35 -6.28 -7.75 -15.16
C LEU A 35 -6.33 -6.54 -14.23
N LEU A 36 -6.65 -6.74 -12.95
CA LEU A 36 -6.66 -5.67 -11.95
C LEU A 36 -5.28 -5.03 -11.79
N ARG A 37 -4.22 -5.85 -11.65
CA ARG A 37 -2.85 -5.37 -11.56
C ARG A 37 -2.47 -4.54 -12.79
N ASN A 38 -2.78 -5.03 -13.99
CA ASN A 38 -2.54 -4.30 -15.24
C ASN A 38 -3.32 -2.98 -15.29
N CYS A 39 -4.53 -2.92 -14.75
CA CYS A 39 -5.28 -1.67 -14.62
C CYS A 39 -4.63 -0.69 -13.66
N TYR A 40 -4.16 -1.15 -12.49
CA TYR A 40 -3.46 -0.31 -11.53
C TYR A 40 -2.11 0.19 -12.05
N GLU A 41 -1.34 -0.65 -12.77
CA GLU A 41 -0.04 -0.29 -13.36
C GLU A 41 -0.13 0.80 -14.44
N ARG A 42 -1.33 1.04 -15.00
CA ARG A 42 -1.55 2.20 -15.88
C ARG A 42 -1.49 3.53 -15.13
N HIS A 43 -1.73 3.53 -13.82
CA HIS A 43 -1.62 4.73 -13.00
C HIS A 43 -0.14 5.01 -12.64
N PRO A 44 0.44 6.17 -13.05
CA PRO A 44 1.85 6.44 -12.84
C PRO A 44 2.31 6.36 -11.38
N GLU A 45 1.55 6.94 -10.44
CA GLU A 45 1.91 6.90 -9.01
C GLU A 45 1.92 5.47 -8.46
N PHE A 46 1.03 4.62 -8.96
CA PHE A 46 0.97 3.23 -8.52
C PHE A 46 2.17 2.45 -9.03
N ARG A 47 2.59 2.70 -10.28
CA ARG A 47 3.81 2.10 -10.84
C ARG A 47 5.06 2.49 -10.05
N LEU A 48 5.19 3.77 -9.70
CA LEU A 48 6.29 4.27 -8.86
C LEU A 48 6.26 3.63 -7.47
N LEU A 49 5.07 3.41 -6.91
CA LEU A 49 4.92 2.71 -5.64
C LEU A 49 5.32 1.23 -5.73
N LEU A 50 4.95 0.52 -6.79
CA LEU A 50 5.41 -0.85 -7.00
C LEU A 50 6.94 -0.93 -7.14
N ASP A 51 7.54 0.04 -7.82
CA ASP A 51 8.99 0.15 -7.93
C ASP A 51 9.64 0.39 -6.55
N ALA A 52 9.09 1.32 -5.75
CA ALA A 52 9.55 1.56 -4.39
C ALA A 52 9.47 0.30 -3.51
N LEU A 53 8.35 -0.44 -3.58
CA LEU A 53 8.17 -1.69 -2.87
C LEU A 53 9.22 -2.74 -3.27
N ARG A 54 9.46 -2.93 -4.58
CA ARG A 54 10.48 -3.89 -5.08
C ARG A 54 11.90 -3.54 -4.61
N LYS A 55 12.23 -2.24 -4.55
CA LYS A 55 13.56 -1.77 -4.12
C LYS A 55 13.83 -1.96 -2.63
N GLU A 56 12.79 -2.02 -1.79
CA GLU A 56 12.94 -2.31 -0.35
C GLU A 56 13.29 -3.78 -0.07
N GLY A 57 12.94 -4.69 -0.99
CA GLY A 57 13.22 -6.12 -0.87
C GLY A 57 12.04 -6.93 -0.34
N PRO A 58 12.24 -8.22 -0.01
CA PRO A 58 11.16 -9.18 0.20
C PRO A 58 10.34 -8.94 1.48
N ARG A 59 10.94 -8.27 2.48
CA ARG A 59 10.31 -7.96 3.76
C ARG A 59 10.55 -6.49 4.08
N ILE A 60 9.46 -5.71 4.10
CA ILE A 60 9.48 -4.26 4.11
C ILE A 60 8.92 -3.78 5.45
N HIS A 61 9.74 -3.07 6.22
CA HIS A 61 9.26 -2.35 7.40
C HIS A 61 8.67 -1.01 6.95
N PHE A 62 7.51 -0.65 7.51
CA PHE A 62 6.76 0.51 7.05
C PHE A 62 7.56 1.84 7.10
N PRO A 63 8.37 2.13 8.14
CA PRO A 63 9.21 3.32 8.16
C PRO A 63 10.26 3.36 7.05
N ASP A 64 10.83 2.22 6.65
CA ASP A 64 11.82 2.17 5.56
C ASP A 64 11.17 2.47 4.20
N LEU A 65 9.94 1.96 3.99
CA LEU A 65 9.13 2.36 2.84
C LEU A 65 8.84 3.87 2.84
N ILE A 66 8.50 4.45 3.99
CA ILE A 66 8.30 5.90 4.10
C ILE A 66 9.59 6.64 3.73
N ARG A 67 10.74 6.22 4.29
CA ARG A 67 12.06 6.80 3.96
C ARG A 67 12.27 6.84 2.45
N ARG A 68 12.09 5.71 1.76
CA ARG A 68 12.24 5.66 0.30
C ARG A 68 11.26 6.58 -0.42
N LEU A 69 9.98 6.51 -0.06
CA LEU A 69 8.95 7.30 -0.74
C LEU A 69 9.19 8.81 -0.57
N VAL A 70 9.62 9.26 0.60
CA VAL A 70 9.91 10.68 0.85
C VAL A 70 11.10 11.16 0.02
N HIS A 71 12.14 10.34 -0.14
CA HIS A 71 13.36 10.72 -0.88
C HIS A 71 13.25 10.56 -2.39
N GLU A 72 12.65 9.46 -2.89
CA GLU A 72 12.63 9.12 -4.32
C GLU A 72 11.30 9.47 -4.99
N TYR A 73 10.18 9.44 -4.25
CA TYR A 73 8.83 9.58 -4.80
C TYR A 73 7.91 10.50 -3.97
N PRO A 74 8.33 11.74 -3.65
CA PRO A 74 7.66 12.58 -2.64
C PRO A 74 6.19 12.87 -2.98
N ASN A 75 5.83 12.95 -4.26
CA ASN A 75 4.43 13.13 -4.67
C ASN A 75 3.58 11.91 -4.35
N VAL A 76 4.10 10.69 -4.54
CA VAL A 76 3.41 9.44 -4.18
C VAL A 76 3.19 9.39 -2.67
N PHE A 77 4.22 9.73 -1.89
CA PHE A 77 4.09 9.85 -0.44
C PHE A 77 2.97 10.82 -0.03
N LEU A 78 3.03 12.06 -0.52
CA LEU A 78 2.07 13.11 -0.15
C LEU A 78 0.63 12.83 -0.61
N ASN A 79 0.47 12.19 -1.77
CA ASN A 79 -0.83 11.95 -2.38
C ASN A 79 -1.52 10.70 -1.85
N THR A 80 -0.76 9.61 -1.72
CA THR A 80 -1.27 8.29 -1.37
C THR A 80 -1.22 8.04 0.13
N PHE A 81 -0.13 8.42 0.80
CA PHE A 81 0.14 8.02 2.18
C PHE A 81 -0.35 9.04 3.21
N CYS A 82 -0.19 10.34 2.96
CA CYS A 82 -0.48 11.37 3.96
C CYS A 82 -1.97 11.71 4.05
N THR A 83 -2.48 11.92 5.26
CA THR A 83 -3.78 12.59 5.50
C THR A 83 -3.76 14.01 4.92
N ARG A 84 -4.92 14.69 4.86
CA ARG A 84 -4.96 16.07 4.34
C ARG A 84 -4.10 17.02 5.20
N SER A 85 -4.22 16.95 6.52
CA SER A 85 -3.39 17.71 7.47
C SER A 85 -1.94 17.22 7.48
N GLY A 86 -1.74 15.89 7.46
CA GLY A 86 -0.44 15.27 7.39
C GLY A 86 0.37 15.68 6.16
N ARG A 87 -0.30 15.93 5.03
CA ARG A 87 0.36 16.47 3.82
C ARG A 87 0.96 17.85 4.07
N THR A 88 0.24 18.74 4.73
CA THR A 88 0.76 20.06 5.10
C THR A 88 1.94 19.91 6.05
N ARG A 89 1.78 19.09 7.10
CA ARG A 89 2.84 18.86 8.08
C ARG A 89 4.11 18.24 7.49
N ALA A 90 3.94 17.28 6.59
CA ALA A 90 5.05 16.67 5.86
C ALA A 90 5.80 17.68 5.01
N ARG A 91 5.09 18.59 4.33
CA ARG A 91 5.73 19.66 3.54
C ARG A 91 6.53 20.61 4.43
N GLU A 92 6.00 21.02 5.57
CA GLU A 92 6.73 21.85 6.53
C GLU A 92 8.03 21.17 7.00
N LEU A 93 7.98 19.88 7.32
CA LEU A 93 9.16 19.11 7.72
C LEU A 93 10.18 19.00 6.58
N ILE A 94 9.73 18.82 5.34
CA ILE A 94 10.60 18.77 4.16
C ILE A 94 11.27 20.13 3.91
N GLU A 95 10.50 21.21 3.93
CA GLU A 95 10.97 22.59 3.71
C GLU A 95 11.93 23.04 4.82
N ALA A 96 11.72 22.58 6.05
CA ALA A 96 12.61 22.86 7.18
C ALA A 96 13.87 21.97 7.22
N GLY A 97 14.08 21.08 6.23
CA GLY A 97 15.20 20.15 6.22
C GLY A 97 15.12 19.05 7.30
N GLN A 98 13.96 18.89 7.93
CA GLN A 98 13.69 17.92 9.00
C GLN A 98 13.07 16.62 8.46
N VAL A 99 13.49 16.22 7.25
CA VAL A 99 12.91 15.10 6.49
C VAL A 99 13.02 13.78 7.27
N SER A 100 14.12 13.54 7.99
CA SER A 100 14.35 12.26 8.66
C SER A 100 13.33 11.96 9.76
N ARG A 101 12.81 13.00 10.41
CA ARG A 101 11.75 12.89 11.42
C ARG A 101 10.50 12.20 10.88
N ILE A 102 10.22 12.32 9.58
CA ILE A 102 9.06 11.69 8.93
C ILE A 102 9.14 10.16 8.94
N TYR A 103 10.32 9.55 9.05
CA TYR A 103 10.47 8.09 9.09
C TYR A 103 11.20 7.56 10.33
N GLU A 104 11.94 8.39 11.06
CA GLU A 104 12.63 7.99 12.30
C GLU A 104 11.74 8.14 13.54
N GLU A 105 10.88 9.17 13.57
CA GLU A 105 10.03 9.45 14.73
C GLU A 105 8.65 8.79 14.55
N GLU A 106 8.38 7.77 15.36
CA GLU A 106 7.15 6.99 15.26
C GLU A 106 5.89 7.84 15.41
N ALA A 107 5.90 8.75 16.39
CA ALA A 107 4.79 9.67 16.63
C ALA A 107 4.52 10.59 15.42
N VAL A 108 5.57 11.00 14.71
CA VAL A 108 5.44 11.92 13.56
C VAL A 108 4.78 11.21 12.39
N TRP A 109 5.27 10.02 12.02
CA TRP A 109 4.68 9.32 10.88
C TRP A 109 3.27 8.83 11.18
N LYS A 110 2.99 8.41 12.43
CA LYS A 110 1.63 8.03 12.85
C LYS A 110 0.63 9.20 12.78
N ASP A 111 1.08 10.44 12.96
CA ASP A 111 0.24 11.64 12.82
C ASP A 111 0.00 12.02 11.34
N ILE A 112 0.99 11.78 10.49
CA ILE A 112 0.96 12.17 9.07
C ILE A 112 0.19 11.16 8.21
N ILE A 113 0.30 9.87 8.50
CA ILE A 113 -0.12 8.78 7.63
C ILE A 113 -1.63 8.46 7.77
N ARG A 114 -2.27 8.13 6.66
CA ARG A 114 -3.63 7.58 6.64
C ARG A 114 -3.62 6.14 7.17
N THR A 115 -4.40 5.86 8.21
CA THR A 115 -4.64 4.49 8.70
C THR A 115 -5.08 3.54 7.59
N ASN A 116 -5.83 4.05 6.60
CA ASN A 116 -6.31 3.28 5.45
C ASN A 116 -5.20 2.59 4.64
N VAL A 117 -3.99 3.16 4.63
CA VAL A 117 -2.82 2.57 3.96
C VAL A 117 -2.41 1.26 4.63
N LEU A 118 -2.49 1.19 5.96
CA LEU A 118 -2.11 0.01 6.74
C LEU A 118 -3.18 -1.10 6.69
N PHE A 119 -4.40 -0.76 6.26
CA PHE A 119 -5.51 -1.70 6.14
C PHE A 119 -5.89 -1.99 4.69
N ASN A 120 -6.76 -1.15 4.11
CA ASN A 120 -7.40 -1.39 2.81
C ASN A 120 -6.37 -1.46 1.69
N PHE A 121 -5.34 -0.63 1.74
CA PHE A 121 -4.33 -0.63 0.70
C PHE A 121 -3.48 -1.91 0.74
N VAL A 122 -3.05 -2.36 1.92
CA VAL A 122 -2.40 -3.68 2.09
C VAL A 122 -3.29 -4.80 1.55
N GLN A 123 -4.59 -4.79 1.88
CA GLN A 123 -5.52 -5.82 1.38
C GLN A 123 -5.63 -5.80 -0.15
N GLN A 124 -5.74 -4.62 -0.76
CA GLN A 124 -5.75 -4.48 -2.23
C GLN A 124 -4.50 -5.07 -2.86
N LEU A 125 -3.31 -4.76 -2.31
CA LEU A 125 -2.05 -5.30 -2.80
C LEU A 125 -1.96 -6.83 -2.65
N LYS A 126 -2.55 -7.40 -1.60
CA LYS A 126 -2.66 -8.86 -1.44
C LYS A 126 -3.58 -9.48 -2.50
N HIS A 127 -4.75 -8.88 -2.73
CA HIS A 127 -5.72 -9.40 -3.71
C HIS A 127 -5.15 -9.42 -5.13
N ILE A 128 -4.33 -8.44 -5.52
CA ILE A 128 -3.72 -8.39 -6.85
C ILE A 128 -2.35 -9.10 -6.93
N GLY A 129 -1.91 -9.74 -5.85
CA GLY A 129 -0.68 -10.54 -5.83
C GLY A 129 0.62 -9.72 -5.79
N VAL A 130 0.60 -8.50 -5.29
CA VAL A 130 1.82 -7.72 -5.00
C VAL A 130 2.39 -8.11 -3.63
N LEU A 131 1.53 -8.23 -2.62
CA LEU A 131 1.90 -8.69 -1.29
C LEU A 131 1.50 -10.15 -1.10
N ALA A 132 2.29 -10.87 -0.31
CA ALA A 132 2.03 -12.25 0.06
C ALA A 132 0.79 -12.35 0.98
N ALA A 133 0.09 -13.49 0.93
CA ALA A 133 -1.19 -13.67 1.63
C ALA A 133 -1.05 -13.59 3.17
N GLU A 134 0.12 -13.97 3.69
CA GLU A 134 0.52 -13.89 5.10
C GLU A 134 0.76 -12.45 5.59
N THR A 135 0.88 -11.47 4.68
CA THR A 135 1.05 -10.08 5.07
C THR A 135 -0.10 -9.62 5.95
N ARG A 136 0.25 -9.14 7.15
CA ARG A 136 -0.71 -8.72 8.18
C ARG A 136 -1.08 -7.25 7.99
N SER A 137 -2.32 -7.00 7.58
CA SER A 137 -2.90 -5.65 7.61
C SER A 137 -3.21 -5.21 9.04
N HIS A 138 -3.52 -3.94 9.23
CA HIS A 138 -3.90 -3.38 10.52
C HIS A 138 -5.19 -2.55 10.42
N SER A 139 -6.27 -3.07 11.00
CA SER A 139 -7.60 -2.44 11.04
C SER A 139 -7.86 -1.56 12.27
N GLY A 140 -6.89 -1.47 13.20
CA GLY A 140 -7.01 -0.73 14.44
C GLY A 140 -6.67 0.75 14.28
N LYS A 141 -6.48 1.44 15.42
CA LYS A 141 -5.99 2.82 15.41
C LYS A 141 -4.52 2.84 15.02
N ILE A 142 -4.10 3.81 14.21
CA ILE A 142 -2.69 3.94 13.79
C ILE A 142 -1.71 4.01 14.97
N SER A 143 -2.14 4.51 16.13
CA SER A 143 -1.38 4.49 17.39
C SER A 143 -0.96 3.07 17.83
N GLU A 144 -1.76 2.06 17.51
CA GLU A 144 -1.58 0.64 17.85
C GLU A 144 -0.84 -0.14 16.75
N TYR A 145 -0.47 0.51 15.64
CA TYR A 145 0.33 -0.15 14.61
C TYR A 145 1.77 -0.33 15.10
N ASP A 146 2.28 -1.55 14.93
CA ASP A 146 3.66 -1.92 15.22
C ASP A 146 4.30 -2.36 13.89
N SER A 147 5.28 -1.58 13.43
CA SER A 147 5.95 -1.82 12.15
C SER A 147 6.83 -3.07 12.15
N ASP A 148 7.36 -3.44 13.31
CA ASP A 148 8.28 -4.58 13.43
C ASP A 148 7.50 -5.88 13.54
N ALA A 149 6.37 -5.85 14.23
CA ALA A 149 5.43 -6.97 14.23
C ALA A 149 4.71 -7.14 12.89
N LYS A 150 4.50 -6.09 12.09
CA LYS A 150 3.69 -6.16 10.85
C LYS A 150 4.42 -5.66 9.60
N PRO A 151 5.54 -6.29 9.22
CA PRO A 151 6.20 -5.98 7.97
C PRO A 151 5.35 -6.43 6.79
N TRP A 152 5.48 -5.71 5.69
CA TRP A 152 4.86 -6.08 4.42
C TRP A 152 5.76 -7.08 3.71
N VAL A 153 5.18 -8.20 3.28
CA VAL A 153 5.93 -9.27 2.62
C VAL A 153 5.58 -9.23 1.14
N LEU A 154 6.57 -9.00 0.29
CA LEU A 154 6.37 -9.10 -1.15
C LEU A 154 6.04 -10.55 -1.51
N ARG A 155 5.10 -10.73 -2.43
CA ARG A 155 4.87 -12.04 -3.01
C ARG A 155 6.06 -12.38 -3.91
N ASP A 156 6.62 -13.57 -3.72
CA ASP A 156 7.65 -14.10 -4.61
C ASP A 156 6.98 -14.50 -5.94
N ASP A 157 7.41 -13.90 -7.05
CA ASP A 157 6.93 -14.22 -8.40
C ASP A 157 7.58 -15.55 -8.84
N ARG A 158 7.15 -16.66 -8.23
CA ARG A 158 7.37 -18.02 -8.75
C ARG A 158 6.19 -18.47 -9.59
#